data_AF-A0A950PAY2-F1
#
_entry.id   AF-A0A950PAY2-F1
#
_cell.length_a   1.000
_cell.length_b   1.000
_cell.length_c   1.000
_cell.angle_alpha   90.00
_cell.angle_beta   90.00
_cell.angle_gamma   90.00
#
_symmetry.space_group_name_H-M   'P 1'
#
loop_
_entity.id
_entity.type
_entity.pdbx_description
1 polymer ?
#
loop_
_entity_poly.entity_id
_entity_poly.type
_entity_poly.pdbx_seq_one_letter_code
_entity_poly.pdbx_strand_id
1 'polypeptide(L)'
;MSNDGPATIRVIRETEQPVVPFVGGATYRPIVGDETGEGLPIRTGIQTSPPGYATRVHSHPYVETLMVLADRARHGSTAKPNG
;
A
#
# COMPACT_ATOMS: atom_id res chain seq x y z
N MET A 1 4.29 -19.27 -29.80
CA MET A 1 3.25 -18.70 -28.92
C MET A 1 3.18 -19.61 -27.72
N SER A 2 3.64 -19.16 -26.55
CA SER A 2 3.68 -20.00 -25.36
C SER A 2 2.26 -20.29 -24.89
N ASN A 3 1.99 -21.57 -24.63
CA ASN A 3 0.71 -22.10 -24.17
C ASN A 3 0.63 -21.93 -22.65
N ASP A 4 0.39 -20.70 -22.19
CA ASP A 4 0.06 -20.47 -20.79
C ASP A 4 -1.40 -20.90 -20.59
N GLY A 5 -1.61 -21.93 -19.77
CA GLY A 5 -2.95 -22.40 -19.40
C GLY A 5 -3.82 -21.25 -18.83
N PRO A 6 -5.11 -21.50 -18.57
CA PRO A 6 -5.99 -20.44 -18.08
C PRO A 6 -5.38 -19.76 -16.85
N ALA A 7 -5.29 -18.44 -16.90
CA ALA A 7 -4.74 -17.65 -15.81
C ALA A 7 -5.46 -18.02 -14.51
N THR A 8 -4.69 -18.41 -13.49
CA THR A 8 -5.26 -18.72 -12.18
C THR A 8 -5.64 -17.42 -11.49
N ILE A 9 -6.92 -17.27 -11.13
CA ILE A 9 -7.39 -16.13 -10.34
C ILE A 9 -7.29 -16.48 -8.86
N ARG A 10 -6.60 -15.61 -8.10
CA ARG A 10 -6.57 -15.70 -6.64
C ARG A 10 -7.55 -14.69 -6.04
N VAL A 11 -8.47 -15.16 -5.20
CA VAL A 11 -9.34 -14.32 -4.37
C VAL A 11 -8.75 -14.23 -2.98
N ILE A 12 -8.66 -13.02 -2.44
CA ILE A 12 -8.13 -12.75 -1.10
C ILE A 12 -9.19 -11.96 -0.34
N ARG A 13 -9.56 -12.44 0.85
CA ARG A 13 -10.50 -11.73 1.72
C ARG A 13 -9.72 -10.84 2.68
N GLU A 14 -10.01 -9.54 2.66
CA GLU A 14 -9.36 -8.54 3.52
C GLU A 14 -9.50 -8.89 5.02
N THR A 15 -10.67 -9.38 5.43
CA THR A 15 -10.96 -9.75 6.82
C THR A 15 -10.09 -10.89 7.35
N GLU A 16 -9.54 -11.72 6.46
CA GLU A 16 -8.66 -12.84 6.80
C GLU A 16 -7.18 -12.43 6.85
N GLN A 17 -6.83 -11.22 6.42
CA GLN A 17 -5.46 -10.73 6.44
C GLN A 17 -5.06 -10.20 7.82
N PRO A 18 -3.80 -10.36 8.22
CA PRO A 18 -3.31 -9.85 9.50
C PRO A 18 -3.39 -8.31 9.51
N VAL A 19 -3.74 -7.77 10.67
CA VAL A 19 -3.69 -6.33 10.93
C VAL A 19 -2.28 -6.00 11.41
N VAL A 20 -1.53 -5.25 10.60
CA VAL A 20 -0.18 -4.81 10.93
C VAL A 20 -0.25 -3.37 11.48
N PRO A 21 0.24 -3.11 12.70
CA PRO A 21 0.22 -1.76 13.26
C PRO A 21 1.28 -0.88 12.61
N PHE A 22 0.93 0.38 12.33
CA PHE A 22 1.86 1.44 11.97
C PHE A 22 1.98 2.47 13.09
N VAL A 23 3.13 3.14 13.14
CA VAL A 23 3.37 4.26 14.06
C VAL A 23 2.30 5.33 13.86
N GLY A 24 1.75 5.84 14.95
CA GLY A 24 0.68 6.85 14.95
C GLY A 24 -0.74 6.29 14.93
N GLY A 25 -0.90 4.98 15.16
CA GLY A 25 -2.21 4.33 15.35
C GLY A 25 -2.92 3.95 14.06
N ALA A 26 -2.28 4.13 12.89
CA ALA A 26 -2.76 3.55 11.64
C ALA A 26 -2.52 2.03 11.63
N THR A 27 -3.27 1.33 10.80
CA THR A 27 -3.13 -0.11 10.58
C THR A 27 -3.08 -0.43 9.10
N TYR A 28 -2.39 -1.50 8.73
CA TYR A 28 -2.27 -1.98 7.35
C TYR A 28 -2.65 -3.46 7.26
N ARG A 29 -3.42 -3.82 6.23
CA ARG A 29 -3.72 -5.22 5.88
C ARG A 29 -3.13 -5.53 4.49
N PRO A 30 -2.09 -6.36 4.39
CA PRO A 30 -1.50 -6.73 3.11
C PRO A 30 -2.48 -7.60 2.31
N ILE A 31 -2.60 -7.36 1.00
CA ILE A 31 -3.45 -8.15 0.09
C ILE A 31 -2.57 -8.86 -0.94
N VAL A 32 -1.72 -8.12 -1.66
CA VAL A 32 -0.74 -8.68 -2.60
C VAL A 32 0.65 -8.29 -2.14
N GLY A 33 1.51 -9.28 -1.97
CA GLY A 33 2.86 -9.13 -1.42
C GLY A 33 3.37 -10.51 -1.00
N ASP A 34 4.67 -10.71 -1.13
CA ASP A 34 5.40 -11.79 -0.46
C ASP A 34 5.97 -11.29 0.87
N GLU A 35 6.27 -12.22 1.78
CA GLU A 35 6.91 -11.87 3.06
C GLU A 35 8.33 -11.32 2.87
N THR A 36 8.99 -11.66 1.75
CA THR A 36 10.39 -11.37 1.47
C THR A 36 10.62 -10.09 0.69
N GLY A 37 9.62 -9.61 -0.03
CA GLY A 37 9.74 -8.40 -0.82
C GLY A 37 10.49 -8.55 -2.15
N GLU A 38 10.77 -9.77 -2.61
CA GLU A 38 11.73 -10.00 -3.71
C GLU A 38 11.08 -10.52 -5.00
N GLY A 39 9.88 -11.11 -4.93
CA GLY A 39 9.28 -11.86 -6.03
C GLY A 39 8.10 -11.19 -6.75
N LEU A 40 7.48 -10.15 -6.16
CA LEU A 40 6.26 -9.55 -6.74
C LEU A 40 6.49 -8.12 -7.24
N PRO A 41 6.12 -7.81 -8.51
CA PRO A 41 6.29 -6.47 -9.10
C PRO A 41 5.35 -5.43 -8.50
N ILE A 42 4.33 -5.86 -7.74
CA ILE A 42 3.34 -5.00 -7.10
C ILE A 42 3.14 -5.47 -5.67
N ARG A 43 3.09 -4.51 -4.74
CA ARG A 43 2.54 -4.69 -3.40
C ARG A 43 1.29 -3.86 -3.23
N THR A 44 0.30 -4.42 -2.55
CA THR A 44 -0.95 -3.71 -2.25
C THR A 44 -1.57 -4.18 -0.95
N GLY A 45 -2.33 -3.30 -0.34
CA GLY A 45 -3.04 -3.54 0.90
C GLY A 45 -3.88 -2.35 1.29
N ILE A 46 -4.66 -2.52 2.35
CA ILE A 46 -5.58 -1.48 2.85
C ILE A 46 -4.98 -0.88 4.11
N GLN A 47 -4.74 0.44 4.09
CA GLN A 47 -4.38 1.20 5.27
C GLN A 47 -5.63 1.89 5.84
N THR A 48 -5.84 1.76 7.15
CA THR A 48 -6.81 2.55 7.92
C THR A 48 -6.05 3.51 8.83
N SER A 49 -6.41 4.78 8.80
CA SER A 49 -5.73 5.84 9.53
C SER A 49 -6.71 6.59 10.42
N PRO A 50 -6.35 6.92 11.68
CA PRO A 50 -7.19 7.77 12.51
C PRO A 50 -7.26 9.20 11.95
N PRO A 51 -8.29 10.00 12.28
CA PRO A 51 -8.35 11.41 11.92
C PRO A 51 -7.09 12.17 12.36
N GLY A 52 -6.53 12.97 11.45
CA GLY A 52 -5.30 13.75 11.70
C GLY A 52 -4.00 12.97 11.52
N TYR A 53 -4.05 11.68 11.16
CA TYR A 53 -2.85 10.89 10.85
C TYR A 53 -2.05 11.50 9.70
N ALA A 54 -0.73 11.58 9.88
CA ALA A 54 0.19 12.07 8.87
C ALA A 54 1.48 11.24 8.87
N THR A 55 1.88 10.81 7.67
CA THR A 55 3.20 10.21 7.46
C THR A 55 4.26 11.31 7.34
N ARG A 56 5.52 10.98 7.68
CA ARG A 56 6.65 11.89 7.39
C ARG A 56 6.78 12.08 5.88
N VAL A 57 7.35 13.20 5.45
CA VAL A 57 7.74 13.40 4.05
C VAL A 57 8.81 12.37 3.67
N HIS A 58 8.62 11.70 2.53
CA HIS A 58 9.53 10.67 2.01
C HIS A 58 9.39 10.54 0.48
N SER A 59 10.25 9.72 -0.13
CA SER A 59 10.28 9.42 -1.55
C SER A 59 10.53 7.93 -1.78
N HIS A 60 9.99 7.37 -2.86
CA HIS A 60 10.19 5.98 -3.23
C HIS A 60 10.88 5.85 -4.59
N PRO A 61 11.69 4.79 -4.82
CA PRO A 61 12.25 4.48 -6.14
C PRO A 61 11.24 3.79 -7.07
N TYR A 62 9.97 3.70 -6.67
CA TYR A 62 8.87 3.07 -7.39
C TYR A 62 7.62 3.96 -7.37
N VAL A 63 6.68 3.67 -8.29
CA VAL A 63 5.39 4.36 -8.33
C VAL A 63 4.49 3.82 -7.22
N GLU A 64 3.96 4.73 -6.41
CA GLU A 64 2.89 4.44 -5.46
C GLU A 64 1.57 4.99 -6.03
N THR A 65 0.52 4.17 -6.01
CA THR A 65 -0.85 4.60 -6.34
C THR A 65 -1.72 4.42 -5.12
N LEU A 66 -2.40 5.50 -4.71
CA LEU A 66 -3.31 5.49 -3.56
C LEU A 66 -4.76 5.63 -4.05
N MET A 67 -5.62 4.73 -3.58
CA MET A 67 -7.07 4.85 -3.74
C MET A 67 -7.69 5.14 -2.37
N VAL A 68 -8.38 6.27 -2.26
CA VAL A 68 -9.11 6.62 -1.03
C VAL A 68 -10.45 5.89 -1.04
N LEU A 69 -10.61 4.92 -0.13
CA LEU A 69 -11.84 4.14 -0.01
C LEU A 69 -12.89 4.83 0.86
N ALA A 70 -12.47 5.65 1.83
CA ALA A 70 -13.33 6.39 2.73
C ALA A 70 -12.66 7.70 3.21
N ASP A 71 -13.49 8.69 3.52
CA ASP A 71 -13.10 10.03 3.98
C ASP A 71 -12.14 10.76 3.03
N ARG A 72 -11.25 11.60 3.58
CA ARG A 72 -10.40 12.52 2.83
C ARG A 72 -8.94 12.29 3.15
N ALA A 73 -8.15 12.11 2.10
CA ALA A 73 -6.69 12.20 2.16
C ALA A 73 -6.20 13.47 1.45
N ARG A 74 -4.99 13.92 1.80
CA ARG A 74 -4.27 14.97 1.10
C ARG A 74 -2.80 14.59 1.03
N HIS A 75 -2.24 14.64 -0.17
CA HIS A 75 -0.81 14.58 -0.37
C HIS A 75 -0.23 15.99 -0.19
N GLY A 76 0.64 16.17 0.81
CA GLY A 76 1.39 17.40 1.01
C GLY A 76 2.76 17.28 0.34
N SER A 77 3.11 18.26 -0.50
CA SER A 77 4.47 18.42 -1.01
C SER A 77 5.14 19.58 -0.29
N THR A 78 6.30 19.35 0.30
CA THR A 78 7.23 20.42 0.66
C THR A 78 8.36 20.39 -0.36
N ALA A 79 8.44 21.40 -1.22
CA ALA A 79 9.64 21.59 -2.03
C ALA A 79 10.84 21.69 -1.08
N LYS A 80 11.93 20.94 -1.34
CA LYS A 80 13.19 21.26 -0.68
C LYS A 80 13.54 22.70 -1.11
N PRO A 81 13.83 23.62 -0.18
CA PRO A 81 14.35 24.93 -0.58
C PRO A 81 15.62 24.69 -1.38
N ASN A 82 15.70 25.32 -2.56
CA ASN A 82 16.93 25.35 -3.34
C ASN A 82 18.00 26.02 -2.47
N GLY A 83 19.04 25.26 -2.12
CA GLY A 83 20.26 25.81 -1.53
C GLY A 83 21.09 26.55 -2.56
#